data_AF-A0A3M1T5J3-F1
#
_entry.id   AF-A0A3M1T5J3-F1
#
_cell.length_a   1.000
_cell.length_b   1.000
_cell.length_c   1.000
_cell.angle_alpha   90.00
_cell.angle_beta   90.00
_cell.angle_gamma   90.00
#
_symmetry.space_group_name_H-M   'P 1'
#
loop_
_entity.id
_entity.type
_entity.pdbx_description
1 polymer ?
#
loop_
_entity_poly.entity_id
_entity_poly.type
_entity_poly.pdbx_seq_one_letter_code
_entity_poly.pdbx_strand_id
1 'polypeptide(L)'
;MCIARRHLDYLVARNEEDRAAGRIGYETHLRFEDLAERCRECPLLDNGRQGDMYEECRIRLLRYFVAARRDDSRVLRARSGWAAAE
;
A
#
# COMPACT_ATOMS: atom_id res chain seq x y z
N MET A 1 14.54 -1.87 5.88
CA MET A 1 14.18 -1.02 7.04
C MET A 1 12.71 -1.28 7.37
N CYS A 2 12.36 -1.82 8.55
CA CYS A 2 10.94 -1.98 8.92
C CYS A 2 10.26 -0.60 9.06
N ILE A 3 8.98 -0.56 8.72
CA ILE A 3 8.18 0.67 8.78
C ILE A 3 7.93 1.04 10.25
N ALA A 4 7.94 2.32 10.59
CA ALA A 4 7.51 2.74 11.93
C ALA A 4 6.02 2.45 12.11
N ARG A 5 5.57 2.04 13.29
CA ARG A 5 4.16 1.72 13.59
C ARG A 5 3.22 2.84 13.16
N ARG A 6 3.56 4.09 13.51
CA ARG A 6 2.81 5.29 13.10
C ARG A 6 2.63 5.44 11.59
N HIS A 7 3.64 5.05 10.80
CA HIS A 7 3.56 5.12 9.35
C HIS A 7 2.72 3.98 8.79
N LEU A 8 2.81 2.79 9.38
CA LEU A 8 1.97 1.68 9.00
C LEU A 8 0.49 2.00 9.26
N ASP A 9 0.18 2.53 10.44
CA ASP A 9 -1.18 2.93 10.81
C ASP A 9 -1.71 4.04 9.90
N TYR A 10 -0.87 5.03 9.54
CA TYR A 10 -1.21 6.04 8.53
C TYR A 10 -1.56 5.43 7.17
N LEU A 11 -0.76 4.48 6.68
CA LEU A 11 -1.00 3.87 5.36
C LEU A 11 -2.25 2.98 5.35
N VAL A 12 -2.52 2.27 6.45
CA VAL A 12 -3.77 1.51 6.63
C VAL A 12 -4.98 2.45 6.60
N ALA A 13 -4.96 3.52 7.40
CA ALA A 13 -6.04 4.52 7.38
C ALA A 13 -6.25 5.12 5.98
N ARG A 14 -5.16 5.38 5.26
CA ARG A 14 -5.26 5.91 3.89
C ARG A 14 -5.84 4.89 2.90
N ASN A 15 -5.50 3.60 3.06
CA ASN A 15 -6.06 2.51 2.24
C ASN A 15 -7.58 2.40 2.45
N GLU A 16 -8.07 2.53 3.68
CA GLU A 16 -9.50 2.61 3.99
C GLU A 16 -10.19 3.79 3.29
N GLU A 17 -9.62 4.99 3.42
CA GLU A 17 -10.15 6.19 2.78
C GLU A 17 -10.17 6.08 1.24
N ASP A 18 -9.16 5.44 0.65
CA ASP A 18 -9.10 5.20 -0.79
C ASP A 18 -10.16 4.18 -1.22
N ARG A 19 -10.39 3.12 -0.43
CA ARG A 19 -11.43 2.11 -0.69
C ARG A 19 -12.83 2.70 -0.58
N ALA A 20 -13.08 3.49 0.46
CA ALA A 20 -14.35 4.17 0.71
C ALA A 20 -14.67 5.20 -0.37
N ALA A 21 -13.66 5.92 -0.85
CA ALA A 21 -13.79 6.86 -1.97
C ALA A 21 -13.83 6.19 -3.36
N GLY A 22 -13.77 4.87 -3.45
CA GLY A 22 -13.76 4.13 -4.72
C GLY A 22 -12.51 4.36 -5.58
N ARG A 23 -11.40 4.83 -4.98
CA ARG A 23 -10.13 5.09 -5.67
C ARG A 23 -9.31 3.83 -5.90
N ILE A 24 -9.58 2.78 -5.13
CA ILE A 24 -8.98 1.45 -5.26
C ILE A 24 -10.06 0.36 -5.24
N GLY A 25 -9.75 -0.76 -5.89
CA GLY A 25 -10.60 -1.95 -5.91
C GLY A 25 -10.59 -2.72 -4.58
N TYR A 26 -11.55 -3.62 -4.43
CA TYR A 26 -11.64 -4.51 -3.26
C TYR A 26 -10.42 -5.44 -3.11
N GLU A 27 -9.92 -5.98 -4.22
CA GLU A 27 -8.76 -6.87 -4.22
C GLU A 27 -7.47 -6.14 -3.78
N THR A 28 -7.25 -4.92 -4.28
CA THR A 28 -6.15 -4.05 -3.86
C THR A 28 -6.20 -3.78 -2.36
N HIS A 29 -7.40 -3.46 -1.87
CA HIS A 29 -7.62 -3.17 -0.46
C HIS A 29 -7.26 -4.37 0.44
N LEU A 30 -7.79 -5.57 0.14
CA LEU A 30 -7.50 -6.78 0.92
C LEU A 30 -6.02 -7.18 0.91
N ARG A 31 -5.37 -7.12 -0.25
CA ARG A 31 -3.95 -7.47 -0.37
C ARG A 31 -3.06 -6.48 0.37
N PHE A 32 -3.45 -5.20 0.41
CA PHE A 32 -2.77 -4.21 1.22
C PHE A 32 -2.92 -4.52 2.71
N GLU A 33 -4.11 -4.90 3.17
CA GLU A 33 -4.36 -5.28 4.57
C GLU A 33 -3.51 -6.49 5.00
N ASP A 34 -3.48 -7.56 4.20
CA ASP A 34 -2.65 -8.75 4.46
C ASP A 34 -1.17 -8.38 4.61
N LEU A 35 -0.67 -7.55 3.69
CA LEU A 35 0.72 -7.08 3.75
C LEU A 35 0.99 -6.19 4.97
N ALA A 36 0.02 -5.35 5.34
CA ALA A 36 0.12 -4.50 6.52
C ALA A 36 0.13 -5.32 7.82
N GLU A 37 -0.70 -6.36 7.91
CA GLU A 37 -0.75 -7.29 9.04
C GLU A 37 0.60 -8.01 9.23
N ARG A 38 1.15 -8.58 8.15
CA ARG A 38 2.49 -9.17 8.17
C ARG A 38 3.58 -8.19 8.60
N CYS A 39 3.44 -6.91 8.26
CA CYS A 39 4.38 -5.89 8.71
C CYS A 39 4.18 -5.45 10.17
N ARG A 40 2.98 -5.64 10.75
CA ARG A 40 2.76 -5.44 12.21
C ARG A 40 3.48 -6.50 13.03
N GLU A 41 3.65 -7.70 12.48
CA GLU A 41 4.37 -8.79 13.11
C GLU A 41 5.90 -8.70 12.92
N CYS A 42 6.41 -7.68 12.21
CA CYS A 42 7.86 -7.49 12.07
C CYS A 42 8.47 -7.28 13.47
N PRO A 43 9.40 -8.15 13.93
CA PRO A 43 10.06 -7.98 15.24
C PRO A 43 10.95 -6.73 15.30
N LEU A 44 11.25 -6.12 14.14
CA LEU A 44 11.99 -4.87 13.99
C LEU A 44 11.07 -3.66 13.78
N LEU A 45 9.75 -3.78 14.02
CA LEU A 45 8.84 -2.65 14.01
C LEU A 45 9.36 -1.57 14.98
N ASP A 46 9.36 -0.31 14.52
CA ASP A 46 9.97 0.85 15.21
C ASP A 46 11.50 0.83 15.38
N ASN A 47 12.19 -0.25 15.01
CA ASN A 47 13.65 -0.35 15.10
C ASN A 47 14.32 -0.01 13.75
N GLY A 48 14.06 1.20 13.26
CA GLY A 48 14.55 1.69 11.96
C GLY A 48 16.08 1.75 11.79
N ARG A 49 16.86 1.53 12.87
CA ARG A 49 18.34 1.57 12.87
C ARG A 49 19.02 0.25 12.47
N GLN A 50 18.36 -0.90 12.58
CA GLN A 50 18.88 -2.20 12.11
C GLN A 50 18.47 -2.53 10.67
N GLY A 51 18.12 -1.51 9.90
CA GLY A 51 17.28 -1.58 8.70
C GLY A 51 17.83 -2.30 7.48
N ASP A 52 19.08 -2.77 7.47
CA ASP A 52 19.71 -3.32 6.27
C ASP A 52 19.59 -4.85 6.12
N MET A 53 19.23 -5.59 7.18
CA MET A 53 19.08 -7.07 7.08
C MET A 53 17.71 -7.52 6.54
N TYR A 54 16.69 -6.63 6.53
CA TYR A 54 15.35 -6.94 6.02
C TYR A 54 14.78 -5.75 5.25
N GLU A 55 15.21 -5.59 3.99
CA GLU A 55 14.65 -4.65 3.02
C GLU A 55 13.13 -4.81 2.79
N GLU A 56 12.50 -5.87 3.29
CA GLU A 56 11.24 -6.35 2.74
C GLU A 56 10.02 -5.50 3.10
N CYS A 57 9.74 -5.20 4.38
CA CYS A 57 8.39 -4.74 4.73
C CYS A 57 8.05 -3.32 4.23
N ARG A 58 8.86 -2.31 4.56
CA ARG A 58 8.59 -0.91 4.15
C ARG A 58 8.62 -0.76 2.63
N ILE A 59 9.62 -1.33 1.97
CA ILE A 59 9.79 -1.19 0.52
C ILE A 59 8.70 -1.96 -0.22
N ARG A 60 8.37 -3.20 0.17
CA ARG A 60 7.28 -3.96 -0.45
C ARG A 60 5.95 -3.26 -0.27
N LEU A 61 5.65 -2.76 0.93
CA LEU A 61 4.37 -2.12 1.23
C LEU A 61 4.23 -0.79 0.49
N LEU A 62 5.28 0.03 0.40
CA LEU A 62 5.27 1.24 -0.42
C LEU A 62 5.21 0.94 -1.92
N ARG A 63 5.96 -0.05 -2.43
CA ARG A 63 5.93 -0.44 -3.84
C ARG A 63 4.56 -0.97 -4.23
N TYR A 64 3.97 -1.83 -3.39
CA TYR A 64 2.63 -2.37 -3.60
C TYR A 64 1.59 -1.26 -3.59
N PHE A 65 1.62 -0.37 -2.58
CA PHE A 65 0.70 0.76 -2.47
C PHE A 65 0.75 1.66 -3.71
N VAL A 66 1.93 2.00 -4.19
CA VAL A 66 2.09 2.85 -5.38
C VAL A 66 1.65 2.11 -6.66
N ALA A 67 2.05 0.86 -6.83
CA ALA A 67 1.74 0.08 -8.02
C ALA A 67 0.23 -0.20 -8.14
N ALA A 68 -0.40 -0.68 -7.07
CA ALA A 68 -1.81 -1.04 -7.09
C ALA A 68 -2.72 0.18 -7.31
N ARG A 69 -2.39 1.33 -6.70
CA ARG A 69 -3.09 2.59 -6.98
C ARG A 69 -2.98 3.05 -8.43
N ARG A 70 -1.80 2.91 -9.03
CA ARG A 70 -1.60 3.25 -10.45
C ARG A 70 -2.43 2.34 -11.34
N ASP A 71 -2.48 1.05 -11.03
CA ASP A 71 -3.25 0.09 -11.82
C ASP A 71 -4.76 0.33 -11.68
N ASP A 72 -5.27 0.54 -10.46
CA ASP A 72 -6.68 0.88 -10.25
C ASP A 72 -7.06 2.20 -10.94
N SER A 73 -6.19 3.20 -10.89
CA SER A 73 -6.41 4.46 -11.63
C SER A 73 -6.46 4.23 -13.14
N ARG A 74 -5.61 3.35 -13.67
CA ARG A 74 -5.59 2.97 -15.10
C ARG A 74 -6.87 2.23 -15.49
N VAL A 75 -7.29 1.26 -14.68
CA VAL A 75 -8.53 0.48 -14.91
C VAL A 75 -9.76 1.37 -14.82
N LEU A 76 -9.82 2.29 -13.85
CA LEU A 76 -10.90 3.25 -13.71
C LEU A 76 -10.98 4.19 -14.92
N ARG A 77 -9.85 4.73 -15.40
CA ARG A 77 -9.79 5.54 -16.63
C ARG A 77 -10.26 4.79 -17.87
N ALA A 78 -9.79 3.55 -18.03
CA ALA A 78 -10.19 2.69 -19.14
C ALA A 78 -11.70 2.39 -19.12
N ARG A 79 -12.28 2.18 -17.92
CA ARG A 79 -13.71 1.94 -17.73
C ARG A 79 -14.58 3.19 -17.92
N SER A 80 -14.08 4.37 -17.57
CA SER A 80 -14.83 5.63 -17.70
C SER A 80 -14.85 6.18 -19.13
N GLY A 81 -14.38 5.43 -20.13
CA GLY A 81 -14.33 5.87 -21.53
C GLY A 81 -13.35 7.00 -21.79
N TRP A 82 -12.54 7.40 -20.79
CA TRP A 82 -11.41 8.28 -20.96
C TRP A 82 -10.27 7.44 -21.53
N ALA A 83 -10.35 7.15 -22.83
CA ALA A 83 -9.16 6.81 -23.59
C ALA A 83 -8.12 7.90 -23.29
N ALA A 84 -6.96 7.49 -22.78
CA ALA A 84 -5.83 8.38 -22.64
C ALA A 84 -5.55 8.98 -24.03
N ALA A 85 -5.97 10.22 -24.22
CA ALA A 85 -5.33 11.08 -25.19
C ALA A 85 -3.92 11.31 -24.64
N GLU A 86 -2.95 10.63 -25.27
CA GLU A 86 -1.49 10.84 -25.33
C GLU A 86 -0.73 9.50 -25.31
#